data_AF-A0AAW8FXY6-F1
#
_entry.id   AF-A0AAW8FXY6-F1
#
_cell.length_a   1.000
_cell.length_b   1.000
_cell.length_c   1.000
_cell.angle_alpha   90.00
_cell.angle_beta   90.00
_cell.angle_gamma   90.00
#
_symmetry.space_group_name_H-M   'P 1'
#
loop_
_entity.id
_entity.type
_entity.pdbx_description
1 polymer ?
#
loop_
_entity_poly.entity_id
_entity_poly.type
_entity_poly.pdbx_seq_one_letter_code
_entity_poly.pdbx_strand_id
1 'polypeptide(L)'
;MRDGHELASHTWFHSEFEEKHLKESKDRLEELFSTQVTGLRMPRMMPVSQNAVEEAGYSYNSSVNPTFLPGRYNNLKVSRTYFKEGKVTQVPASVSPNFRIPLFWLSFHNFPLTLYKKLASDTLKKDRYLNVYFHPWEFAEIKDEAYKLPGFTVKNSGLDMVNRFEDFIVWLKQNNHTFGTFREFQKQMGL
;
A
#
# COMPACT_ATOMS: atom_id res chain seq x y z
N MET A 1 -2.73 18.33 -6.36
CA MET A 1 -4.15 17.93 -6.37
C MET A 1 -4.93 18.79 -5.37
N ARG A 2 -6.23 18.99 -5.56
CA ARG A 2 -7.03 19.96 -4.76
C ARG A 2 -7.10 19.61 -3.27
N ASP A 3 -7.11 18.31 -2.94
CA ASP A 3 -7.31 17.83 -1.56
C ASP A 3 -6.00 17.46 -0.83
N GLY A 4 -4.84 17.78 -1.41
CA GLY A 4 -3.53 17.53 -0.78
C GLY A 4 -3.02 16.09 -0.85
N HIS A 5 -3.74 15.16 -1.49
CA HIS A 5 -3.27 13.79 -1.70
C HIS A 5 -2.11 13.70 -2.71
N GLU A 6 -1.27 12.66 -2.58
CA GLU A 6 -0.25 12.30 -3.55
C GLU A 6 -0.79 11.35 -4.62
N LEU A 7 -0.43 11.59 -5.89
CA LEU A 7 -0.69 10.67 -7.00
C LEU A 7 0.56 9.83 -7.26
N ALA A 8 0.38 8.51 -7.25
CA ALA A 8 1.41 7.52 -7.57
C ALA A 8 0.92 6.61 -8.70
N SER A 9 1.86 6.02 -9.44
CA SER A 9 1.56 5.10 -10.54
C SER A 9 1.20 3.72 -10.02
N HIS A 10 0.16 3.13 -10.64
CA HIS A 10 -0.19 1.73 -10.52
C HIS A 10 -0.02 0.99 -11.86
N THR A 11 0.97 1.42 -12.66
CA THR A 11 1.22 1.00 -14.05
C THR A 11 0.04 1.27 -14.99
N TRP A 12 0.12 0.80 -16.24
CA TRP A 12 -0.90 1.08 -17.27
C TRP A 12 -2.11 0.15 -17.18
N PHE A 13 -1.86 -1.15 -16.98
CA PHE A 13 -2.91 -2.16 -16.86
C PHE A 13 -2.76 -2.94 -15.56
N HIS A 14 -3.89 -3.33 -14.96
CA HIS A 14 -3.87 -4.16 -13.76
C HIS A 14 -3.71 -5.66 -14.08
N SER A 15 -3.99 -6.06 -15.32
CA SER A 15 -3.95 -7.45 -15.81
C SER A 15 -2.62 -7.84 -16.45
N GLU A 16 -1.98 -6.91 -17.15
CA GLU A 16 -0.84 -7.15 -18.05
C GLU A 16 0.30 -6.15 -17.79
N PHE A 17 1.53 -6.55 -18.06
CA PHE A 17 2.70 -5.72 -17.80
C PHE A 17 3.81 -5.92 -18.83
N GLU A 18 4.30 -4.80 -19.34
CA GLU A 18 5.55 -4.65 -20.08
C GLU A 18 6.34 -3.50 -19.44
N GLU A 19 7.67 -3.54 -19.48
CA GLU A 19 8.48 -2.50 -18.82
C GLU A 19 8.20 -1.08 -19.32
N LYS A 20 7.83 -0.92 -20.60
CA LYS A 20 7.41 0.38 -21.16
C LYS A 20 6.20 1.00 -20.43
N HIS A 21 5.30 0.16 -19.88
CA HIS A 21 4.12 0.62 -19.14
C HIS A 21 4.49 1.40 -17.87
N LEU A 22 5.72 1.23 -17.35
CA LEU A 22 6.22 2.01 -16.24
C LEU A 22 6.29 3.50 -16.60
N LYS A 23 6.93 3.82 -17.74
CA LYS A 23 7.11 5.20 -18.18
C LYS A 23 5.83 5.77 -18.78
N GLU A 24 5.12 4.99 -19.61
CA GLU A 24 3.86 5.42 -20.22
C GLU A 24 2.82 5.82 -19.17
N SER A 25 2.64 5.00 -18.12
CA SER A 25 1.68 5.29 -17.05
C SER A 25 2.07 6.54 -16.28
N LYS A 26 3.37 6.69 -15.95
CA LYS A 26 3.88 7.89 -15.29
C LYS A 26 3.57 9.14 -16.11
N ASP A 27 3.99 9.17 -17.37
CA ASP A 27 3.87 10.34 -18.23
C ASP A 27 2.42 10.73 -18.45
N ARG A 28 1.55 9.73 -18.66
CA ARG A 28 0.13 9.97 -18.86
C ARG A 28 -0.55 10.53 -17.60
N LEU A 29 -0.18 10.04 -16.43
CA LEU A 29 -0.70 10.57 -15.17
C LEU A 29 -0.20 12.00 -14.92
N GLU A 30 1.08 12.28 -15.20
CA GLU A 30 1.64 13.63 -15.08
C GLU A 30 0.97 14.63 -16.02
N GLU A 31 0.69 14.22 -17.27
CA GLU A 31 -0.06 14.99 -18.25
C GLU A 31 -1.50 15.28 -17.78
N LEU A 32 -2.25 14.22 -17.45
CA LEU A 32 -3.69 14.31 -17.10
C LEU A 32 -3.94 15.15 -15.85
N PHE A 33 -3.08 15.02 -14.84
CA PHE A 33 -3.31 15.63 -13.53
C PHE A 33 -2.40 16.84 -13.27
N SER A 34 -1.53 17.19 -14.24
CA SER A 34 -0.58 18.31 -14.14
C SER A 34 0.18 18.30 -12.81
N THR A 35 0.60 17.11 -12.38
CA THR A 35 1.30 16.88 -11.12
C THR A 35 2.38 15.85 -11.37
N GLN A 36 3.54 16.02 -10.74
CA GLN A 36 4.59 15.01 -10.81
C GLN A 36 4.07 13.68 -10.23
N VAL A 37 4.56 12.55 -10.73
CA VAL A 37 4.32 11.20 -10.22
C VAL A 37 5.66 10.57 -9.85
N THR A 38 5.94 10.51 -8.54
CA THR A 38 7.25 10.10 -7.99
C THR A 38 7.29 8.66 -7.52
N GLY A 39 6.14 8.01 -7.41
CA GLY A 39 5.97 6.72 -6.78
C GLY A 39 5.38 5.66 -7.69
N LEU A 40 5.75 4.42 -7.44
CA LEU A 40 5.21 3.23 -8.08
C LEU A 40 4.68 2.25 -7.03
N ARG A 41 3.55 1.61 -7.33
CA ARG A 41 3.19 0.31 -6.78
C ARG A 41 2.77 -0.58 -7.93
N MET A 42 3.33 -1.76 -8.05
CA MET A 42 2.98 -2.72 -9.09
C MET A 42 1.62 -3.35 -8.79
N PRO A 43 0.75 -3.55 -9.80
CA PRO A 43 -0.44 -4.37 -9.68
C PRO A 43 -0.11 -5.73 -9.08
N ARG A 44 -0.93 -6.18 -8.14
CA ARG A 44 -0.73 -7.47 -7.46
C ARG A 44 0.65 -7.59 -6.78
N MET A 45 1.34 -6.48 -6.49
CA MET A 45 2.69 -6.51 -5.89
C MET A 45 3.66 -7.40 -6.69
N MET A 46 3.50 -7.44 -8.01
CA MET A 46 4.34 -8.29 -8.85
C MET A 46 5.80 -7.79 -8.85
N PRO A 47 6.79 -8.70 -8.93
CA PRO A 47 8.18 -8.31 -9.10
C PRO A 47 8.37 -7.48 -10.37
N VAL A 48 9.31 -6.55 -10.31
CA VAL A 48 9.68 -5.68 -11.44
C VAL A 48 11.17 -5.39 -11.38
N SER A 49 11.80 -5.25 -12.54
CA SER A 49 13.22 -4.90 -12.64
C SER A 49 13.48 -3.56 -11.95
N GLN A 50 14.43 -3.55 -11.01
CA GLN A 50 14.86 -2.35 -10.32
C GLN A 50 15.39 -1.30 -11.31
N ASN A 51 16.19 -1.73 -12.29
CA ASN A 51 16.74 -0.83 -13.32
C ASN A 51 15.61 -0.18 -14.13
N ALA A 52 14.60 -0.95 -14.53
CA ALA A 52 13.46 -0.42 -15.28
C ALA A 52 12.64 0.61 -14.46
N VAL A 53 12.48 0.39 -13.15
CA VAL A 53 11.82 1.35 -12.25
C VAL A 53 12.64 2.65 -12.13
N GLU A 54 13.97 2.52 -12.00
CA GLU A 54 14.87 3.67 -11.94
C GLU A 54 14.89 4.45 -13.26
N GLU A 55 14.97 3.77 -14.40
CA GLU A 55 14.97 4.35 -15.74
C GLU A 55 13.64 5.05 -16.08
N ALA A 56 12.51 4.53 -15.59
CA ALA A 56 11.22 5.22 -15.67
C ALA A 56 11.17 6.50 -14.80
N GLY A 57 12.17 6.69 -13.93
CA GLY A 57 12.34 7.89 -13.11
C GLY A 57 11.48 7.92 -11.86
N TYR A 58 11.10 6.75 -11.32
CA TYR A 58 10.43 6.70 -10.01
C TYR A 58 11.45 6.91 -8.89
N SER A 59 11.08 7.66 -7.86
CA SER A 59 11.93 7.89 -6.68
C SER A 59 11.73 6.82 -5.60
N TYR A 60 10.54 6.21 -5.56
CA TYR A 60 10.22 5.14 -4.63
C TYR A 60 9.33 4.08 -5.27
N ASN A 61 9.40 2.88 -4.71
CA ASN A 61 8.59 1.73 -5.08
C ASN A 61 7.99 1.07 -3.82
N SER A 62 6.66 0.93 -3.78
CA SER A 62 5.90 0.32 -2.68
C SER A 62 5.21 -0.98 -3.09
N SER A 63 5.90 -1.78 -3.91
CA SER A 63 5.41 -3.08 -4.42
C SER A 63 5.80 -4.26 -3.54
N VAL A 64 6.75 -4.08 -2.63
CA VAL A 64 7.27 -5.17 -1.81
C VAL A 64 6.35 -5.42 -0.62
N ASN A 65 5.99 -6.69 -0.39
CA ASN A 65 5.33 -7.13 0.83
C ASN A 65 6.23 -8.16 1.54
N PRO A 66 6.82 -7.83 2.69
CA PRO A 66 7.89 -8.59 3.32
C PRO A 66 7.32 -9.72 4.21
N THR A 67 6.48 -10.56 3.61
CA THR A 67 5.76 -11.69 4.23
C THR A 67 5.91 -12.98 3.41
N PHE A 68 5.44 -14.09 3.96
CA PHE A 68 5.25 -15.34 3.23
C PHE A 68 3.77 -15.51 2.89
N LEU A 69 3.45 -15.56 1.59
CA LEU A 69 2.13 -15.94 1.09
C LEU A 69 2.26 -17.26 0.34
N PRO A 70 1.74 -18.37 0.90
CA PRO A 70 1.76 -19.68 0.24
C PRO A 70 1.18 -19.60 -1.18
N GLY A 71 1.89 -20.20 -2.14
CA GLY A 71 1.51 -20.19 -3.55
C GLY A 71 1.77 -18.88 -4.30
N ARG A 72 2.34 -17.84 -3.64
CA ARG A 72 2.61 -16.54 -4.28
C ARG A 72 4.06 -16.08 -4.16
N TYR A 73 4.60 -15.93 -2.95
CA TYR A 73 6.00 -15.54 -2.72
C TYR A 73 6.45 -15.78 -1.27
N ASN A 74 7.77 -15.83 -1.07
CA ASN A 74 8.42 -15.88 0.23
C ASN A 74 9.43 -14.72 0.40
N ASN A 75 8.96 -13.63 1.00
CA ASN A 75 9.75 -12.42 1.22
C ASN A 75 10.15 -12.24 2.69
N LEU A 76 10.25 -13.33 3.47
CA LEU A 76 10.60 -13.24 4.90
C LEU A 76 11.99 -12.62 5.15
N LYS A 77 12.90 -12.76 4.18
CA LYS A 77 14.24 -12.19 4.20
C LYS A 77 14.27 -10.69 3.88
N VAL A 78 13.21 -10.16 3.28
CA VAL A 78 13.14 -8.75 2.89
C VAL A 78 12.93 -7.88 4.13
N SER A 79 13.55 -6.68 4.11
CA SER A 79 13.39 -5.70 5.17
C SER A 79 11.92 -5.34 5.39
N ARG A 80 11.55 -5.10 6.64
CA ARG A 80 10.23 -4.53 7.00
C ARG A 80 10.24 -3.00 6.90
N THR A 81 11.42 -2.40 7.00
CA THR A 81 11.62 -0.96 6.88
C THR A 81 12.06 -0.60 5.47
N TYR A 82 11.96 0.68 5.14
CA TYR A 82 12.45 1.19 3.86
C TYR A 82 13.95 0.90 3.69
N PHE A 83 14.36 0.73 2.44
CA PHE A 83 15.75 0.52 2.04
C PHE A 83 15.98 1.07 0.64
N LYS A 84 17.23 1.37 0.28
CA LYS A 84 17.59 1.77 -1.08
C LYS A 84 17.91 0.53 -1.90
N GLU A 85 17.44 0.55 -3.14
CA GLU A 85 17.80 -0.41 -4.17
C GLU A 85 18.22 0.43 -5.39
N GLY A 86 19.54 0.60 -5.57
CA GLY A 86 20.08 1.62 -6.48
C GLY A 86 19.66 3.01 -6.01
N LYS A 87 19.05 3.81 -6.89
CA LYS A 87 18.55 5.15 -6.53
C LYS A 87 17.12 5.13 -5.99
N VAL A 88 16.38 4.04 -6.19
CA VAL A 88 14.97 3.93 -5.81
C VAL A 88 14.85 3.53 -4.34
N THR A 89 14.03 4.26 -3.58
CA THR A 89 13.65 3.85 -2.22
C THR A 89 12.57 2.78 -2.28
N GLN A 90 12.86 1.58 -1.82
CA GLN A 90 11.83 0.57 -1.56
C GLN A 90 11.14 0.90 -0.24
N VAL A 91 9.80 1.02 -0.27
CA VAL A 91 8.98 1.25 0.93
C VAL A 91 7.98 0.10 1.07
N PRO A 92 8.35 -0.98 1.79
CA PRO A 92 7.53 -2.18 1.90
C PRO A 92 6.16 -1.91 2.53
N ALA A 93 5.16 -2.69 2.14
CA ALA A 93 3.90 -2.78 2.87
C ALA A 93 4.15 -3.31 4.29
N SER A 94 3.44 -2.79 5.27
CA SER A 94 3.66 -3.15 6.66
C SER A 94 3.19 -4.56 6.99
N VAL A 95 4.00 -5.23 7.81
CA VAL A 95 3.72 -6.56 8.36
C VAL A 95 3.99 -6.54 9.86
N SER A 96 3.36 -7.43 10.62
CA SER A 96 3.61 -7.56 12.05
C SER A 96 5.09 -7.92 12.31
N PRO A 97 5.73 -7.43 13.38
CA PRO A 97 7.16 -7.65 13.55
C PRO A 97 7.61 -9.08 13.80
N ASN A 98 6.83 -9.84 14.59
CA ASN A 98 7.27 -11.15 15.05
C ASN A 98 6.95 -12.26 14.04
N PHE A 99 5.80 -12.15 13.36
CA PHE A 99 5.26 -13.23 12.52
C PHE A 99 5.07 -12.85 11.06
N ARG A 100 5.47 -11.63 10.67
CA ARG A 100 5.28 -11.10 9.31
C ARG A 100 3.82 -11.17 8.82
N ILE A 101 2.83 -11.10 9.72
CA ILE A 101 1.40 -11.05 9.36
C ILE A 101 1.15 -9.77 8.54
N PRO A 102 0.64 -9.86 7.31
CA PRO A 102 0.43 -8.69 6.46
C PRO A 102 -0.67 -7.78 7.01
N LEU A 103 -0.42 -6.47 7.02
CA LEU A 103 -1.38 -5.45 7.45
C LEU A 103 -2.11 -4.80 6.25
N PHE A 104 -2.39 -5.57 5.21
CA PHE A 104 -3.11 -5.14 4.02
C PHE A 104 -4.65 -5.25 4.13
N TRP A 105 -5.36 -4.95 3.04
CA TRP A 105 -6.82 -5.02 2.95
C TRP A 105 -7.42 -6.30 3.55
N LEU A 106 -6.96 -7.49 3.17
CA LEU A 106 -7.61 -8.74 3.58
C LEU A 106 -7.55 -8.98 5.10
N SER A 107 -6.45 -8.60 5.77
CA SER A 107 -6.37 -8.71 7.23
C SER A 107 -7.21 -7.64 7.92
N PHE A 108 -7.32 -6.44 7.34
CA PHE A 108 -8.20 -5.40 7.84
C PHE A 108 -9.69 -5.80 7.77
N HIS A 109 -10.11 -6.41 6.66
CA HIS A 109 -11.46 -6.96 6.49
C HIS A 109 -11.78 -8.04 7.53
N ASN A 110 -10.83 -8.95 7.79
CA ASN A 110 -11.18 -10.22 8.43
C ASN A 110 -10.84 -10.31 9.92
N PHE A 111 -9.78 -9.66 10.38
CA PHE A 111 -9.40 -9.71 11.80
C PHE A 111 -10.33 -8.87 12.67
N PRO A 112 -10.49 -9.19 13.96
CA PRO A 112 -11.04 -8.24 14.92
C PRO A 112 -10.26 -6.92 14.89
N LEU A 113 -10.94 -5.76 14.93
CA LEU A 113 -10.28 -4.46 14.81
C LEU A 113 -9.28 -4.23 15.96
N THR A 114 -9.57 -4.75 17.14
CA THR A 114 -8.69 -4.72 18.31
C THR A 114 -7.36 -5.42 18.07
N LEU A 115 -7.40 -6.61 17.43
CA LEU A 115 -6.20 -7.34 17.04
C LEU A 115 -5.41 -6.55 15.97
N TYR A 116 -6.09 -6.03 14.95
CA TYR A 116 -5.44 -5.23 13.91
C TYR A 116 -4.76 -3.98 14.49
N LYS A 117 -5.44 -3.24 15.38
CA LYS A 117 -4.88 -2.07 16.10
C LYS A 117 -3.65 -2.45 16.92
N LYS A 118 -3.65 -3.60 17.59
CA LYS A 118 -2.47 -4.11 18.30
C LYS A 118 -1.31 -4.38 17.34
N LEU A 119 -1.53 -5.10 16.24
CA LEU A 119 -0.48 -5.37 15.26
C LEU A 119 0.08 -4.08 14.66
N ALA A 120 -0.78 -3.12 14.31
CA ALA A 120 -0.40 -1.81 13.82
C ALA A 120 0.44 -1.02 14.85
N SER A 121 0.06 -1.04 16.13
CA SER A 121 0.83 -0.40 17.22
C SER A 121 2.21 -1.04 17.39
N ASP A 122 2.29 -2.37 17.38
CA ASP A 122 3.57 -3.10 17.51
C ASP A 122 4.48 -2.81 16.30
N THR A 123 3.91 -2.71 15.09
CA THR A 123 4.63 -2.28 13.88
C THR A 123 5.10 -0.83 13.98
N LEU A 124 4.25 0.13 14.34
CA LEU A 124 4.63 1.54 14.50
C LEU A 124 5.76 1.72 15.52
N LYS A 125 5.72 0.99 16.64
CA LYS A 125 6.76 1.03 17.68
C LYS A 125 8.11 0.52 17.17
N LYS A 126 8.13 -0.61 16.46
CA LYS A 126 9.36 -1.26 16.01
C LYS A 126 9.91 -0.69 14.69
N ASP A 127 9.04 -0.35 13.75
CA ASP A 127 9.43 0.01 12.38
C ASP A 127 9.37 1.52 12.11
N ARG A 128 8.81 2.28 13.07
CA ARG A 128 8.73 3.75 13.04
C ARG A 128 7.80 4.34 11.96
N TYR A 129 7.14 3.51 11.16
CA TYR A 129 6.07 3.90 10.24
C TYR A 129 5.07 2.75 10.05
N LEU A 130 3.92 3.08 9.45
CA LEU A 130 2.90 2.13 9.05
C LEU A 130 2.48 2.43 7.60
N ASN A 131 2.69 1.48 6.70
CA ASN A 131 2.33 1.56 5.29
C ASN A 131 1.27 0.49 4.98
N VAL A 132 0.01 0.92 4.92
CA VAL A 132 -1.15 0.08 4.63
C VAL A 132 -1.87 0.61 3.40
N TYR A 133 -2.71 -0.21 2.76
CA TYR A 133 -3.39 0.17 1.54
C TYR A 133 -4.79 -0.45 1.47
N PHE A 134 -5.67 0.28 0.80
CA PHE A 134 -7.08 -0.01 0.62
C PHE A 134 -7.47 0.27 -0.82
N HIS A 135 -8.53 -0.37 -1.29
CA HIS A 135 -9.12 -0.17 -2.59
C HIS A 135 -10.47 0.54 -2.46
N PRO A 136 -10.85 1.40 -3.42
CA PRO A 136 -12.14 2.10 -3.37
C PRO A 136 -13.35 1.17 -3.26
N TRP A 137 -13.29 -0.02 -3.87
CA TRP A 137 -14.39 -0.99 -3.84
C TRP A 137 -14.67 -1.56 -2.44
N GLU A 138 -13.70 -1.50 -1.52
CA GLU A 138 -13.89 -1.97 -0.13
C GLU A 138 -14.97 -1.14 0.58
N PHE A 139 -15.14 0.11 0.17
CA PHE A 139 -16.10 1.07 0.71
C PHE A 139 -17.43 1.10 -0.06
N ALA A 140 -17.60 0.25 -1.07
CA ALA A 140 -18.83 0.14 -1.85
C ALA A 140 -19.72 -1.00 -1.35
N GLU A 141 -21.03 -0.88 -1.56
CA GLU A 141 -22.01 -1.93 -1.23
C GLU A 141 -21.91 -3.10 -2.22
N ILE A 142 -21.03 -4.05 -1.90
CA ILE A 142 -20.72 -5.23 -2.74
C ILE A 142 -21.18 -6.54 -2.11
N LYS A 143 -22.04 -6.48 -1.09
CA LYS A 143 -22.55 -7.66 -0.36
C LYS A 143 -23.67 -8.41 -1.09
N ASP A 144 -24.18 -7.84 -2.19
CA ASP A 144 -25.20 -8.49 -3.00
C ASP A 144 -24.69 -9.85 -3.51
N GLU A 145 -25.44 -10.92 -3.19
CA GLU A 145 -25.13 -12.29 -3.58
C GLU A 145 -25.05 -12.48 -5.10
N ALA A 146 -25.72 -11.60 -5.87
CA ALA A 146 -25.63 -11.59 -7.33
C ALA A 146 -24.20 -11.43 -7.85
N TYR A 147 -23.32 -10.76 -7.09
CA TYR A 147 -21.91 -10.58 -7.45
C TYR A 147 -21.06 -11.85 -7.23
N LYS A 148 -21.57 -12.84 -6.49
CA LYS A 148 -20.89 -14.13 -6.23
C LYS A 148 -19.46 -13.96 -5.67
N LEU A 149 -19.26 -12.94 -4.84
CA LEU A 149 -17.96 -12.65 -4.24
C LEU A 149 -17.72 -13.54 -3.00
N PRO A 150 -16.46 -13.95 -2.73
CA PRO A 150 -16.14 -14.72 -1.53
C PRO A 150 -16.48 -13.96 -0.24
N GLY A 151 -16.95 -14.68 0.79
CA GLY A 151 -17.34 -14.07 2.07
C GLY A 151 -16.24 -13.24 2.74
N PHE A 152 -14.97 -13.67 2.63
CA PHE A 152 -13.82 -12.94 3.19
C PHE A 152 -13.52 -11.62 2.46
N THR A 153 -14.04 -11.44 1.24
CA THR A 153 -13.91 -10.20 0.43
C THR A 153 -15.00 -9.20 0.79
N VAL A 154 -16.24 -9.67 1.03
CA VAL A 154 -17.39 -8.80 1.32
C VAL A 154 -17.59 -8.53 2.82
N LYS A 155 -16.92 -9.29 3.68
CA LYS A 155 -16.96 -9.06 5.13
C LYS A 155 -16.51 -7.62 5.43
N ASN A 156 -17.31 -6.88 6.19
CA ASN A 156 -17.06 -5.48 6.54
C ASN A 156 -16.86 -4.56 5.32
N SER A 157 -17.51 -4.79 4.17
CA SER A 157 -17.53 -3.84 3.04
C SER A 157 -18.64 -2.79 3.17
N GLY A 158 -18.59 -1.75 2.33
CA GLY A 158 -19.62 -0.72 2.27
C GLY A 158 -19.56 0.21 3.49
N LEU A 159 -20.72 0.58 4.04
CA LEU A 159 -20.80 1.43 5.23
C LEU A 159 -20.05 0.85 6.44
N ASP A 160 -20.01 -0.48 6.58
CA ASP A 160 -19.23 -1.13 7.64
C ASP A 160 -17.73 -0.85 7.49
N MET A 161 -17.21 -0.81 6.25
CA MET A 161 -15.81 -0.49 6.00
C MET A 161 -15.52 0.97 6.34
N VAL A 162 -16.44 1.88 5.97
CA VAL A 162 -16.32 3.31 6.26
C VAL A 162 -16.19 3.52 7.78
N ASN A 163 -17.13 3.00 8.56
CA ASN A 163 -17.13 3.12 10.02
C ASN A 163 -15.87 2.50 10.64
N ARG A 164 -15.49 1.30 10.16
CA ARG A 164 -14.31 0.58 10.65
C ARG A 164 -13.01 1.31 10.34
N PHE A 165 -12.90 1.90 9.15
CA PHE A 165 -11.74 2.69 8.74
C PHE A 165 -11.67 3.99 9.56
N GLU A 166 -12.79 4.67 9.76
CA GLU A 166 -12.88 5.85 10.64
C GLU A 166 -12.42 5.53 12.06
N ASP A 167 -12.93 4.45 12.66
CA ASP A 167 -12.51 3.95 13.99
C ASP A 167 -10.99 3.70 14.09
N PHE A 168 -10.37 3.30 12.99
CA PHE A 168 -8.93 3.07 12.92
C PHE A 168 -8.16 4.39 12.84
N ILE A 169 -8.59 5.32 11.99
CA ILE A 169 -7.98 6.65 11.84
C ILE A 169 -8.11 7.47 13.13
N VAL A 170 -9.30 7.50 13.75
CA VAL A 170 -9.53 8.20 15.01
C VAL A 170 -8.63 7.64 16.11
N TRP A 171 -8.54 6.31 16.22
CA TRP A 171 -7.66 5.66 17.18
C TRP A 171 -6.19 6.03 16.97
N LEU A 172 -5.70 6.04 15.72
CA LEU A 172 -4.32 6.47 15.42
C LEU A 172 -4.07 7.92 15.85
N LYS A 173 -5.01 8.84 15.57
CA LYS A 173 -4.93 10.24 15.99
C LYS A 173 -4.90 10.39 17.51
N GLN A 174 -5.76 9.68 18.22
CA GLN A 174 -5.80 9.67 19.69
C GLN A 174 -4.50 9.14 20.33
N ASN A 175 -3.74 8.31 19.60
CA ASN A 175 -2.43 7.81 20.00
C ASN A 175 -1.27 8.69 19.51
N ASN A 176 -1.54 9.95 19.13
CA ASN A 176 -0.56 10.95 18.69
C ASN A 176 0.25 10.52 17.45
N HIS A 177 -0.31 9.68 16.58
CA HIS A 177 0.31 9.35 15.30
C HIS A 177 -0.06 10.40 14.23
N THR A 178 0.91 10.72 13.38
CA THR A 178 0.75 11.62 12.24
C THR A 178 0.55 10.84 10.96
N PHE A 179 -0.10 11.48 9.98
CA PHE A 179 -0.31 10.94 8.64
C PHE A 179 0.46 11.80 7.64
N GLY A 180 0.88 11.19 6.55
CA GLY A 180 1.60 11.90 5.50
C GLY A 180 1.62 11.12 4.19
N THR A 181 1.94 11.84 3.13
CA THR A 181 2.23 11.32 1.80
C THR A 181 3.60 10.62 1.78
N PHE A 182 3.87 9.82 0.74
CA PHE A 182 5.20 9.23 0.57
C PHE A 182 6.25 10.31 0.30
N ARG A 183 5.90 11.42 -0.37
CA ARG A 183 6.79 12.57 -0.51
C ARG A 183 7.22 13.18 0.81
N GLU A 184 6.27 13.39 1.73
CA GLU A 184 6.59 13.90 3.07
C GLU A 184 7.44 12.90 3.84
N PHE A 185 7.10 11.61 3.74
CA PHE A 185 7.90 10.55 4.34
C PHE A 185 9.35 10.53 3.84
N GLN A 186 9.58 10.63 2.52
CA GLN A 186 10.93 10.71 1.95
C GLN A 186 11.70 11.93 2.46
N LYS A 187 11.06 13.11 2.51
CA LYS A 187 11.66 14.33 3.07
C LYS A 187 12.03 14.18 4.54
N GLN A 188 11.14 13.61 5.35
CA GLN A 188 11.38 13.39 6.78
C GLN A 188 12.54 12.43 7.05
N MET A 189 12.75 11.45 6.17
CA MET A 189 13.81 10.45 6.30
C MET A 189 15.12 10.86 5.60
N GLY A 190 15.16 12.02 4.93
CA GLY A 190 16.35 12.49 4.19
C GLY A 190 16.69 11.64 2.95
N LEU A 191 15.66 11.12 2.26
CA LEU A 191 15.78 10.13 1.16
C LEU A 191 15.61 10.68 -0.25
#